data_AF-A0A641AU79-F1
#
_entry.id   AF-A0A641AU79-F1
#
_cell.length_a   1.000
_cell.length_b   1.000
_cell.length_c   1.000
_cell.angle_alpha   90.00
_cell.angle_beta   90.00
_cell.angle_gamma   90.00
#
_symmetry.space_group_name_H-M   'P 1'
#
loop_
_entity.id
_entity.type
_entity.pdbx_description
1 polymer ?
#
loop_
_entity_poly.entity_id
_entity_poly.type
_entity_poly.pdbx_seq_one_letter_code
_entity_poly.pdbx_strand_id
1 'polypeptide(L)'
;MSVSAPDPVVPLDGVDDWTEAALDVLTRIPGVDRVGVAVVEGGGRRLLFTASDRQRGGTHEWCHIDAFATAPLNDAIGTGELVADALECLEGRYADFVAAQRDTTYRAVAAAPFTTDGSAMGGFVLYYSQPQAFDAAQRAELHAIADRLERDLRERLTPAGSPEVALHRPAPGTLIAEHDMPADPSGVGAARRFLRQVLTDWSVSPDKADQAVLCLSELATNALIHTGGGCHVRVELQDGVLTTRVHDNGAAVSPQVRGDDDSLHGHGHGLRLVDAMVDSWGRTTDAHSAAVWFALAV
;
A
#
# COMPACT_ATOMS: atom_id res chain seq x y z
N MET A 1 -17.90 15.08 -23.29
CA MET A 1 -17.29 15.74 -22.11
C MET A 1 -15.82 15.37 -22.12
N SER A 2 -14.94 16.35 -22.28
CA SER A 2 -13.49 16.14 -22.39
C SER A 2 -12.95 15.78 -21.00
N VAL A 3 -12.46 14.56 -20.82
CA VAL A 3 -11.74 14.16 -19.61
C VAL A 3 -10.37 14.82 -19.68
N SER A 4 -10.11 15.83 -18.85
CA SER A 4 -8.76 16.39 -18.70
C SER A 4 -7.80 15.27 -18.33
N ALA A 5 -6.66 15.21 -19.02
CA ALA A 5 -5.55 14.37 -18.59
C ALA A 5 -5.13 14.79 -17.17
N PRO A 6 -4.85 13.84 -16.27
CA PRO A 6 -4.34 14.17 -14.93
C PRO A 6 -3.02 14.95 -15.02
N ASP A 7 -2.81 15.90 -14.12
CA ASP A 7 -1.59 16.70 -14.06
C ASP A 7 -0.35 15.79 -13.92
N PRO A 8 0.77 16.07 -14.64
CA PRO A 8 1.98 15.28 -14.54
C PRO A 8 2.56 15.39 -13.13
N VAL A 9 2.76 14.24 -12.49
CA VAL A 9 3.33 14.14 -11.14
C VAL A 9 4.82 13.84 -11.26
N VAL A 10 5.64 14.50 -10.45
CA VAL A 10 7.08 14.19 -10.35
C VAL A 10 7.23 13.12 -9.28
N PRO A 11 7.81 11.95 -9.58
CA PRO A 11 8.01 10.91 -8.57
C PRO A 11 9.12 11.30 -7.58
N LEU A 12 9.28 10.53 -6.51
CA LEU A 12 10.37 10.70 -5.55
C LEU A 12 11.75 10.62 -6.22
N ASP A 13 12.73 11.38 -5.72
CA ASP A 13 14.11 11.36 -6.22
C ASP A 13 14.66 9.91 -6.24
N GLY A 14 15.19 9.48 -7.40
CA GLY A 14 15.74 8.13 -7.62
C GLY A 14 14.75 7.10 -8.20
N VAL A 15 13.44 7.39 -8.22
CA VAL A 15 12.42 6.51 -8.82
C VAL A 15 12.45 6.58 -10.35
N ASP A 16 12.77 7.73 -10.95
CA ASP A 16 12.83 7.87 -12.41
C ASP A 16 13.92 6.97 -13.02
N ASP A 17 15.15 7.02 -12.49
CA ASP A 17 16.27 6.18 -12.93
C ASP A 17 15.99 4.68 -12.69
N TRP A 18 15.25 4.35 -11.64
CA TRP A 18 14.81 2.98 -11.38
C TRP A 18 13.79 2.52 -12.40
N THR A 19 12.85 3.39 -12.75
CA THR A 19 11.75 3.08 -13.65
C THR A 19 12.26 2.78 -15.05
N GLU A 20 13.22 3.55 -15.56
CA GLU A 20 13.83 3.27 -16.87
C GLU A 20 14.47 1.87 -16.90
N ALA A 21 15.26 1.53 -15.87
CA ALA A 21 15.87 0.21 -15.74
C ALA A 21 14.82 -0.92 -15.59
N ALA A 22 13.76 -0.69 -14.80
CA ALA A 22 12.69 -1.64 -14.59
C ALA A 22 11.93 -1.91 -15.88
N LEU A 23 11.55 -0.87 -16.64
CA LEU A 23 10.85 -1.01 -17.91
C LEU A 23 11.74 -1.73 -18.96
N ASP A 24 13.05 -1.48 -19.01
CA ASP A 24 13.98 -2.19 -19.88
C ASP A 24 14.12 -3.69 -19.51
N VAL A 25 14.09 -4.03 -18.22
CA VAL A 25 14.03 -5.44 -17.78
C VAL A 25 12.72 -6.10 -18.20
N LEU A 26 11.59 -5.46 -17.95
CA LEU A 26 10.26 -6.05 -18.15
C LEU A 26 9.92 -6.20 -19.65
N THR A 27 10.34 -5.26 -20.49
CA THR A 27 10.12 -5.32 -21.95
C THR A 27 10.92 -6.43 -22.64
N ARG A 28 11.99 -6.93 -22.01
CA ARG A 28 12.78 -8.07 -22.52
C ARG A 28 12.18 -9.44 -22.18
N ILE A 29 11.13 -9.49 -21.36
CA ILE A 29 10.42 -10.74 -21.08
C ILE A 29 9.77 -11.25 -22.37
N PRO A 30 10.00 -12.52 -22.77
CA PRO A 30 9.44 -13.05 -24.00
C PRO A 30 7.91 -12.92 -24.08
N GLY A 31 7.44 -12.37 -25.20
CA GLY A 31 6.00 -12.26 -25.51
C GLY A 31 5.28 -11.08 -24.87
N VAL A 32 5.97 -10.24 -24.09
CA VAL A 32 5.39 -9.01 -23.54
C VAL A 32 5.29 -7.93 -24.61
N ASP A 33 4.10 -7.37 -24.78
CA ASP A 33 3.81 -6.28 -25.72
C ASP A 33 3.78 -4.91 -25.06
N ARG A 34 3.36 -4.86 -23.78
CA ARG A 34 3.30 -3.62 -23.00
C ARG A 34 3.60 -3.90 -21.53
N VAL A 35 4.27 -2.94 -20.89
CA VAL A 35 4.59 -2.99 -19.47
C VAL A 35 4.10 -1.74 -18.76
N GLY A 36 3.72 -1.90 -17.51
CA GLY A 36 3.45 -0.81 -16.59
C GLY A 36 4.10 -1.10 -15.24
N VAL A 37 4.53 -0.05 -14.55
CA VAL A 37 5.04 -0.12 -13.19
C VAL A 37 4.27 0.87 -12.32
N ALA A 38 4.03 0.46 -11.09
CA ALA A 38 3.42 1.27 -10.05
C ALA A 38 4.30 1.28 -8.82
N VAL A 39 4.43 2.45 -8.19
CA VAL A 39 5.04 2.62 -6.87
C VAL A 39 3.96 3.12 -5.92
N VAL A 40 3.92 2.58 -4.71
CA VAL A 40 2.97 2.99 -3.67
C VAL A 40 3.35 4.38 -3.15
N GLU A 41 2.36 5.26 -3.08
CA GLU A 41 2.46 6.60 -2.52
C GLU A 41 1.31 6.84 -1.52
N GLY A 42 1.46 7.79 -0.59
CA GLY A 42 0.39 8.17 0.33
C GLY A 42 -0.09 7.03 1.22
N GLY A 43 0.83 6.21 1.70
CA GLY A 43 0.54 5.11 2.61
C GLY A 43 -0.38 4.01 2.07
N GLY A 44 -0.28 3.69 0.78
CA GLY A 44 -1.03 2.59 0.16
C GLY A 44 -2.30 2.99 -0.58
N ARG A 45 -2.63 4.29 -0.65
CA ARG A 45 -3.90 4.78 -1.24
C ARG A 45 -3.78 5.24 -2.67
N ARG A 46 -2.58 5.57 -3.12
CA ARG A 46 -2.30 5.99 -4.49
C ARG A 46 -1.16 5.17 -5.03
N LEU A 47 -1.29 4.83 -6.29
CA LEU A 47 -0.19 4.25 -7.04
C LEU A 47 0.27 5.32 -8.04
N LEU A 48 1.53 5.70 -7.95
CA LEU A 48 2.21 6.41 -9.02
C LEU A 48 2.48 5.38 -10.11
N PHE A 49 1.81 5.54 -11.25
CA PHE A 49 1.88 4.59 -12.35
C PHE A 49 2.51 5.23 -13.58
N THR A 50 3.35 4.46 -14.25
CA THR A 50 3.82 4.76 -15.61
C THR A 50 3.90 3.50 -16.45
N ALA A 51 4.04 3.67 -17.77
CA ALA A 51 4.05 2.57 -18.73
C ALA A 51 5.06 2.82 -19.85
N SER A 52 5.45 1.76 -20.55
CA SER A 52 6.44 1.82 -21.64
C SER A 52 6.01 2.73 -22.80
N ASP A 53 4.71 2.93 -23.00
CA ASP A 53 4.15 3.78 -24.04
C ASP A 53 3.87 5.22 -23.59
N ARG A 54 4.19 5.57 -22.35
CA ARG A 54 3.97 6.90 -21.76
C ARG A 54 5.29 7.65 -21.62
N GLN A 55 5.79 8.20 -22.72
CA GLN A 55 6.96 9.07 -22.73
C GLN A 55 6.67 10.41 -23.40
N ARG A 56 7.19 11.49 -22.81
CA ARG A 56 7.19 12.82 -23.42
C ARG A 56 8.55 13.46 -23.26
N GLY A 57 9.20 13.79 -24.38
CA GLY A 57 10.52 14.43 -24.36
C GLY A 57 11.66 13.55 -23.82
N GLY A 58 11.51 12.22 -23.81
CA GLY A 58 12.51 11.27 -23.30
C GLY A 58 12.34 10.88 -21.84
N THR A 59 11.39 11.49 -21.12
CA THR A 59 11.05 11.13 -19.73
C THR A 59 9.70 10.43 -19.66
N HIS A 60 9.55 9.47 -18.75
CA HIS A 60 8.30 8.75 -18.52
C HIS A 60 7.25 9.65 -17.84
N GLU A 61 6.01 9.63 -18.35
CA GLU A 61 4.90 10.40 -17.77
C GLU A 61 4.16 9.59 -16.71
N TRP A 62 4.25 10.06 -15.46
CA TRP A 62 3.55 9.48 -14.33
C TRP A 62 2.14 10.00 -14.18
N CYS A 63 1.23 9.13 -13.74
CA CYS A 63 -0.09 9.52 -13.28
C CYS A 63 -0.50 8.75 -12.03
N HIS A 64 -1.36 9.35 -11.21
CA HIS A 64 -2.00 8.62 -10.13
C HIS A 64 -3.06 7.67 -10.69
N ILE A 65 -3.03 6.42 -10.24
CA ILE A 65 -4.16 5.51 -10.34
C ILE A 65 -4.70 5.21 -8.93
N ASP A 66 -6.01 5.03 -8.84
CA ASP A 66 -6.67 4.65 -7.59
C ASP A 66 -6.26 3.24 -7.22
N ALA A 67 -5.61 3.07 -6.06
CA ALA A 67 -5.13 1.77 -5.57
C ALA A 67 -6.27 0.81 -5.21
N PHE A 68 -7.49 1.31 -5.03
CA PHE A 68 -8.67 0.51 -4.67
C PHE A 68 -9.52 0.12 -5.87
N ALA A 69 -9.16 0.56 -7.08
CA ALA A 69 -9.84 0.10 -8.28
C ALA A 69 -9.64 -1.42 -8.46
N THR A 70 -10.69 -2.10 -8.90
CA THR A 70 -10.67 -3.55 -9.15
C THR A 70 -9.88 -3.84 -10.43
N ALA A 71 -8.56 -3.96 -10.29
CA ALA A 71 -7.63 -4.25 -11.38
C ALA A 71 -6.56 -5.26 -10.94
N PRO A 72 -6.01 -6.08 -11.86
CA PRO A 72 -5.00 -7.08 -11.52
C PRO A 72 -3.77 -6.53 -10.78
N LEU A 73 -3.27 -5.36 -11.19
CA LEU A 73 -2.12 -4.71 -10.54
C LEU A 73 -2.42 -4.30 -9.10
N ASN A 74 -3.57 -3.67 -8.89
CA ASN A 74 -3.99 -3.20 -7.58
C ASN A 74 -4.21 -4.36 -6.61
N ASP A 75 -4.83 -5.42 -7.10
CA ASP A 75 -5.08 -6.62 -6.32
C ASP A 75 -3.78 -7.37 -6.00
N ALA A 76 -2.86 -7.47 -6.94
CA ALA A 76 -1.53 -8.03 -6.68
C ALA A 76 -0.78 -7.24 -5.59
N ILE A 77 -0.81 -5.90 -5.66
CA ILE A 77 -0.20 -5.01 -4.66
C ILE A 77 -0.91 -5.15 -3.30
N GLY A 78 -2.24 -5.18 -3.29
CA GLY A 78 -3.03 -5.24 -2.06
C GLY A 78 -2.97 -6.59 -1.35
N THR A 79 -2.77 -7.68 -2.09
CA THR A 79 -2.71 -9.05 -1.55
C THR A 79 -1.28 -9.56 -1.35
N GLY A 80 -0.30 -8.99 -2.04
CA GLY A 80 1.06 -9.52 -2.09
C GLY A 80 1.21 -10.74 -3.01
N GLU A 81 0.17 -11.10 -3.77
CA GLU A 81 0.14 -12.30 -4.61
C GLU A 81 0.22 -11.98 -6.11
N LEU A 82 0.80 -12.91 -6.88
CA LEU A 82 0.85 -12.80 -8.34
C LEU A 82 -0.54 -13.04 -8.95
N VAL A 83 -1.03 -12.08 -9.72
CA VAL A 83 -2.24 -12.22 -10.56
C VAL A 83 -1.80 -12.44 -12.00
N ALA A 84 -1.92 -13.66 -12.53
CA ALA A 84 -1.56 -13.95 -13.91
C ALA A 84 -2.53 -14.94 -14.55
N ASP A 85 -3.22 -14.51 -15.61
CA ASP A 85 -4.16 -15.36 -16.36
C ASP A 85 -4.51 -14.75 -17.74
N ALA A 86 -5.20 -15.53 -18.57
CA ALA A 86 -5.87 -15.04 -19.76
C ALA A 86 -6.98 -14.05 -19.40
N LEU A 87 -7.19 -13.01 -20.21
CA LEU A 87 -8.20 -11.98 -19.94
C LEU A 87 -9.62 -12.58 -19.81
N GLU A 88 -9.91 -13.64 -20.56
CA GLU A 88 -11.17 -14.37 -20.49
C GLU A 88 -11.40 -15.02 -19.12
N CYS A 89 -10.35 -15.56 -18.50
CA CYS A 89 -10.41 -16.14 -17.15
C CYS A 89 -10.56 -15.06 -16.06
N LEU A 90 -10.06 -13.85 -16.34
CA LEU A 90 -10.08 -12.72 -15.41
C LEU A 90 -11.41 -11.95 -15.39
N GLU A 91 -12.29 -12.14 -16.39
CA GLU A 91 -13.52 -11.36 -16.55
C GLU A 91 -14.45 -11.46 -15.33
N GLY A 92 -14.53 -12.62 -14.69
CA GLY A 92 -15.34 -12.82 -13.49
C GLY A 92 -14.87 -12.04 -12.26
N ARG A 93 -13.58 -11.69 -12.18
CA ARG A 93 -12.98 -10.98 -11.04
C ARG A 93 -12.70 -9.51 -11.34
N TYR A 94 -12.42 -9.16 -12.61
CA TYR A 94 -12.00 -7.81 -13.03
C TYR A 94 -12.77 -7.35 -14.29
N ALA A 95 -14.09 -7.41 -14.25
CA ALA A 95 -14.95 -7.15 -15.42
C ALA A 95 -14.68 -5.80 -16.10
N ASP A 96 -14.59 -4.71 -15.33
CA ASP A 96 -14.34 -3.36 -15.87
C ASP A 96 -12.94 -3.24 -16.50
N PHE A 97 -11.94 -3.86 -15.87
CA PHE A 97 -10.58 -3.92 -16.42
C PHE A 97 -10.55 -4.67 -17.75
N VAL A 98 -11.18 -5.85 -17.82
CA VAL A 98 -11.23 -6.66 -19.04
C VAL A 98 -12.04 -5.95 -20.13
N ALA A 99 -13.13 -5.27 -19.77
CA ALA A 99 -13.91 -4.46 -20.69
C ALA A 99 -13.06 -3.34 -21.34
N ALA A 100 -12.21 -2.68 -20.56
CA ALA A 100 -11.28 -1.66 -21.07
C ALA A 100 -10.22 -2.22 -22.03
N GLN A 101 -9.97 -3.53 -22.02
CA GLN A 101 -9.03 -4.18 -22.94
C GLN A 101 -9.66 -4.69 -24.23
N ARG A 102 -10.99 -4.61 -24.42
CA ARG A 102 -11.68 -5.22 -25.58
C ARG A 102 -11.23 -4.68 -26.93
N ASP A 103 -10.87 -3.40 -26.99
CA ASP A 103 -10.38 -2.75 -28.22
C ASP A 103 -8.86 -2.89 -28.41
N THR A 104 -8.20 -3.68 -27.56
CA THR A 104 -6.76 -3.93 -27.61
C THR A 104 -6.44 -5.29 -28.23
N THR A 105 -5.16 -5.53 -28.53
CA THR A 105 -4.67 -6.83 -29.00
C THR A 105 -4.34 -7.80 -27.88
N TYR A 106 -4.48 -7.40 -26.61
CA TYR A 106 -4.06 -8.22 -25.47
C TYR A 106 -4.98 -9.43 -25.27
N ARG A 107 -4.39 -10.52 -24.78
CA ARG A 107 -5.02 -11.83 -24.54
C ARG A 107 -4.74 -12.34 -23.14
N ALA A 108 -3.62 -11.93 -22.53
CA ALA A 108 -3.25 -12.31 -21.18
C ALA A 108 -2.60 -11.15 -20.44
N VAL A 109 -2.69 -11.20 -19.11
CA VAL A 109 -2.09 -10.22 -18.19
C VAL A 109 -1.39 -10.95 -17.07
N ALA A 110 -0.24 -10.42 -16.65
CA ALA A 110 0.42 -10.79 -15.40
C ALA A 110 0.75 -9.54 -14.59
N ALA A 111 0.41 -9.53 -13.31
CA ALA A 111 0.73 -8.46 -12.39
C ALA A 111 1.34 -9.03 -11.12
N ALA A 112 2.51 -8.52 -10.75
CA ALA A 112 3.27 -8.99 -9.60
C ALA A 112 3.61 -7.80 -8.68
N PRO A 113 3.53 -7.98 -7.36
CA PRO A 113 3.87 -6.94 -6.40
C PRO A 113 5.38 -6.91 -6.10
N PHE A 114 5.86 -5.74 -5.69
CA PHE A 114 7.13 -5.55 -5.01
C PHE A 114 6.84 -5.57 -3.51
N THR A 115 7.21 -6.65 -2.82
CA THR A 115 6.90 -6.80 -1.38
C THR A 115 8.18 -6.86 -0.56
N THR A 116 8.25 -6.05 0.49
CA THR A 116 9.34 -6.03 1.46
C THR A 116 8.74 -6.17 2.85
N ASP A 117 9.17 -7.16 3.63
CA ASP A 117 8.72 -7.39 5.00
C ASP A 117 7.17 -7.41 5.17
N GLY A 118 6.47 -7.93 4.16
CA GLY A 118 5.00 -8.01 4.16
C GLY A 118 4.27 -6.72 3.78
N SER A 119 4.99 -5.65 3.41
CA SER A 119 4.43 -4.42 2.87
C SER A 119 4.75 -4.27 1.39
N ALA A 120 3.73 -3.92 0.58
CA ALA A 120 3.94 -3.68 -0.84
C ALA A 120 4.53 -2.28 -1.08
N MET A 121 5.64 -2.21 -1.80
CA MET A 121 6.25 -0.97 -2.29
C MET A 121 5.70 -0.53 -3.64
N GLY A 122 5.01 -1.43 -4.34
CA GLY A 122 4.55 -1.21 -5.71
C GLY A 122 4.31 -2.53 -6.42
N GLY A 123 4.30 -2.51 -7.75
CA GLY A 123 4.24 -3.71 -8.57
C GLY A 123 4.41 -3.40 -10.05
N PHE A 124 4.47 -4.44 -10.87
CA PHE A 124 4.40 -4.31 -12.32
C PHE A 124 3.19 -5.02 -12.90
N VAL A 125 2.80 -4.61 -14.11
CA VAL A 125 1.81 -5.28 -14.95
C VAL A 125 2.35 -5.48 -16.35
N LEU A 126 2.16 -6.67 -16.90
CA LEU A 126 2.58 -7.11 -18.22
C LEU A 126 1.35 -7.47 -19.04
N TYR A 127 1.34 -7.04 -20.30
CA TYR A 127 0.30 -7.38 -21.26
C TYR A 127 0.90 -8.20 -22.39
N TYR A 128 0.20 -9.26 -22.77
CA TYR A 128 0.60 -10.19 -23.83
C TYR A 128 -0.50 -10.27 -24.88
N SER A 129 -0.17 -10.10 -26.16
CA SER A 129 -1.05 -10.30 -27.31
C SER A 129 -1.18 -11.77 -27.71
N GLN A 130 -0.25 -12.62 -27.26
CA GLN A 130 -0.36 -14.08 -27.40
C GLN A 130 -0.89 -14.71 -26.10
N PRO A 131 -1.70 -15.77 -26.18
CA PRO A 131 -2.10 -16.55 -25.02
C PRO A 131 -0.87 -17.01 -24.21
N GLN A 132 -0.97 -16.92 -22.89
CA GLN A 132 0.07 -17.37 -21.96
C GLN A 132 -0.44 -18.55 -21.15
N ALA A 133 0.43 -19.54 -20.92
CA ALA A 133 0.08 -20.70 -20.09
C ALA A 133 0.19 -20.38 -18.59
N PHE A 134 1.07 -19.45 -18.20
CA PHE A 134 1.42 -19.15 -16.80
C PHE A 134 1.64 -20.42 -15.98
N ASP A 135 2.45 -21.32 -16.52
CA ASP A 135 2.89 -22.51 -15.82
C ASP A 135 3.78 -22.15 -14.61
N ALA A 136 4.12 -23.16 -13.81
CA ALA A 136 4.90 -22.96 -12.60
C ALA A 136 6.28 -22.32 -12.88
N ALA A 137 6.89 -22.61 -14.04
CA ALA A 137 8.18 -22.03 -14.40
C ALA A 137 8.05 -20.55 -14.75
N GLN A 138 7.06 -20.20 -15.57
CA GLN A 138 6.78 -18.80 -15.93
C GLN A 138 6.41 -17.97 -14.70
N ARG A 139 5.59 -18.50 -13.80
CA ARG A 139 5.24 -17.82 -12.53
C ARG A 139 6.45 -17.62 -11.63
N ALA A 140 7.30 -18.64 -11.49
CA ALA A 140 8.54 -18.53 -10.71
C ALA A 140 9.49 -17.48 -11.29
N GLU A 141 9.59 -17.38 -12.62
CA GLU A 141 10.38 -16.34 -13.28
C GLU A 141 9.83 -14.94 -12.99
N LEU A 142 8.51 -14.74 -13.07
CA LEU A 142 7.87 -13.46 -12.74
C LEU A 142 8.11 -13.05 -11.28
N HIS A 143 8.04 -13.98 -10.33
CA HIS A 143 8.42 -13.72 -8.94
C HIS A 143 9.90 -13.34 -8.80
N ALA A 144 10.80 -14.07 -9.43
CA ALA A 144 12.24 -13.75 -9.38
C ALA A 144 12.55 -12.37 -9.98
N ILE A 145 11.81 -11.94 -11.00
CA ILE A 145 11.91 -10.59 -11.57
C ILE A 145 11.36 -9.56 -10.57
N ALA A 146 10.21 -9.81 -9.95
CA ALA A 146 9.63 -8.94 -8.93
C ALA A 146 10.59 -8.74 -7.75
N ASP A 147 11.18 -9.81 -7.21
CA ASP A 147 12.16 -9.76 -6.11
C ASP A 147 13.42 -8.97 -6.49
N ARG A 148 13.86 -9.06 -7.76
CA ARG A 148 15.03 -8.30 -8.22
C ARG A 148 14.72 -6.82 -8.35
N LEU A 149 13.55 -6.47 -8.88
CA LEU A 149 13.12 -5.08 -9.04
C LEU A 149 12.78 -4.43 -7.69
N GLU A 150 12.17 -5.17 -6.76
CA GLU A 150 11.97 -4.75 -5.37
C GLU A 150 13.30 -4.41 -4.71
N ARG A 151 14.30 -5.29 -4.82
CA ARG A 151 15.61 -5.08 -4.18
C ARG A 151 16.28 -3.80 -4.69
N ASP A 152 16.27 -3.60 -6.00
CA ASP A 152 16.83 -2.39 -6.63
C ASP A 152 16.02 -1.13 -6.27
N LEU A 153 14.68 -1.23 -6.21
CA LEU A 153 13.80 -0.13 -5.79
C LEU A 153 14.10 0.27 -4.35
N ARG A 154 14.18 -0.71 -3.44
CA ARG A 154 14.50 -0.50 -2.03
C ARG A 154 15.87 0.13 -1.87
N GLU A 155 16.91 -0.38 -2.52
CA GLU A 155 18.26 0.20 -2.44
C GLU A 155 18.31 1.68 -2.84
N ARG A 156 17.45 2.12 -3.74
CA ARG A 156 17.37 3.51 -4.21
C ARG A 156 16.44 4.38 -3.38
N LEU A 157 15.34 3.82 -2.87
CA LEU A 157 14.38 4.51 -2.00
C LEU A 157 14.81 4.56 -0.53
N THR A 158 15.79 3.74 -0.13
CA THR A 158 16.46 3.89 1.16
C THR A 158 17.45 5.04 1.01
N PRO A 159 17.18 6.27 1.49
CA PRO A 159 18.24 7.25 1.57
C PRO A 159 19.33 6.67 2.46
N ALA A 160 20.59 7.01 2.19
CA ALA A 160 21.68 6.81 3.13
C ALA A 160 21.33 7.58 4.44
N GLY A 161 20.53 6.96 5.32
CA GLY A 161 20.05 7.58 6.56
C GLY A 161 18.58 7.43 6.96
N SER A 162 17.68 6.71 6.26
CA SER A 162 16.32 6.47 6.79
C SER A 162 16.15 5.03 7.30
N PRO A 163 15.73 4.85 8.57
CA PRO A 163 15.68 3.54 9.21
C PRO A 163 14.43 2.77 8.76
N GLU A 164 14.67 1.69 8.03
CA GLU A 164 13.71 0.66 7.67
C GLU A 164 13.15 -0.02 8.93
N VAL A 165 11.84 -0.30 8.87
CA VAL A 165 10.97 -0.83 9.93
C VAL A 165 11.38 -2.27 10.27
N ALA A 166 12.48 -2.41 10.99
CA ALA A 166 12.78 -3.65 11.67
C ALA A 166 11.88 -3.80 12.91
N LEU A 167 11.55 -5.04 13.29
CA LEU A 167 11.07 -5.46 14.62
C LEU A 167 12.09 -5.13 15.73
N HIS A 168 12.69 -3.94 15.68
CA HIS A 168 13.86 -3.55 16.43
C HIS A 168 13.46 -2.91 17.73
N ARG A 169 14.15 -3.39 18.76
CA ARG A 169 14.36 -2.68 20.01
C ARG A 169 14.46 -1.17 19.73
N PRO A 170 13.63 -0.35 20.39
CA PRO A 170 13.65 1.09 20.20
C PRO A 170 15.07 1.63 20.33
N ALA A 171 15.44 2.57 19.46
CA ALA A 171 16.73 3.23 19.54
C ALA A 171 16.89 3.89 20.93
N PRO A 172 18.11 4.01 21.46
CA PRO A 172 18.33 4.73 22.70
C PRO A 172 17.78 6.16 22.60
N GLY A 173 16.82 6.50 23.48
CA GLY A 173 16.17 7.81 23.49
C GLY A 173 14.79 7.87 22.83
N THR A 174 14.32 6.80 22.18
CA THR A 174 12.93 6.72 21.70
C THR A 174 11.97 6.75 22.88
N LEU A 175 10.99 7.67 22.83
CA LEU A 175 9.88 7.69 23.78
C LEU A 175 8.81 6.70 23.32
N ILE A 176 8.27 5.91 24.24
CA ILE A 176 7.32 4.85 23.92
C ILE A 176 6.20 4.83 24.94
N ALA A 177 4.98 4.68 24.43
CA ALA A 177 3.80 4.46 25.25
C ALA A 177 2.91 3.40 24.61
N GLU A 178 2.26 2.59 25.42
CA GLU A 178 1.39 1.50 24.97
C GLU A 178 0.04 1.53 25.70
N HIS A 179 -1.01 1.07 25.01
CA HIS A 179 -2.36 1.02 25.55
C HIS A 179 -3.16 -0.14 24.97
N ASP A 180 -3.63 -1.02 25.85
CA ASP A 180 -4.59 -2.05 25.47
C ASP A 180 -6.02 -1.49 25.44
N MET A 181 -6.68 -1.69 24.31
CA MET A 181 -8.07 -1.32 24.08
C MET A 181 -8.95 -2.58 24.09
N PRO A 182 -9.98 -2.66 24.95
CA PRO A 182 -10.93 -3.77 24.91
C PRO A 182 -11.83 -3.71 23.66
N ALA A 183 -12.47 -4.83 23.34
CA ALA A 183 -13.44 -4.98 22.23
C ALA A 183 -14.78 -4.26 22.51
N ASP A 184 -14.74 -3.00 22.93
CA ASP A 184 -15.92 -2.21 23.29
C ASP A 184 -15.80 -0.78 22.74
N PRO A 185 -16.90 -0.14 22.26
CA PRO A 185 -16.86 1.21 21.73
C PRO A 185 -16.29 2.28 22.68
N SER A 186 -16.39 2.09 24.00
CA SER A 186 -15.76 3.00 24.97
C SER A 186 -14.23 2.97 24.91
N GLY A 187 -13.64 1.90 24.36
CA GLY A 187 -12.22 1.72 24.12
C GLY A 187 -11.62 2.79 23.22
N VAL A 188 -12.34 3.21 22.17
CA VAL A 188 -11.86 4.27 21.26
C VAL A 188 -11.72 5.61 22.02
N GLY A 189 -12.65 5.90 22.93
CA GLY A 189 -12.57 7.08 23.80
C GLY A 189 -11.40 7.02 24.79
N ALA A 190 -11.04 5.82 25.27
CA ALA A 190 -9.86 5.62 26.10
C ALA A 190 -8.56 5.80 25.31
N ALA A 191 -8.47 5.24 24.10
CA ALA A 191 -7.32 5.39 23.20
C ALA A 191 -7.04 6.87 22.88
N ARG A 192 -8.08 7.68 22.59
CA ARG A 192 -7.92 9.13 22.37
C ARG A 192 -7.38 9.87 23.59
N ARG A 193 -7.88 9.55 24.80
CA ARG A 193 -7.41 10.18 26.05
C ARG A 193 -5.98 9.77 26.35
N PHE A 194 -5.65 8.50 26.15
CA PHE A 194 -4.31 7.98 26.27
C PHE A 194 -3.34 8.74 25.37
N LEU A 195 -3.62 8.82 24.06
CA LEU A 195 -2.71 9.49 23.13
C LEU A 195 -2.57 10.98 23.44
N ARG A 196 -3.65 11.69 23.79
CA ARG A 196 -3.56 13.10 24.21
C ARG A 196 -2.62 13.29 25.41
N GLN A 197 -2.72 12.41 26.41
CA GLN A 197 -1.86 12.49 27.59
C GLN A 197 -0.39 12.26 27.20
N VAL A 198 -0.12 11.21 26.43
CA VAL A 198 1.22 10.87 25.94
C VAL A 198 1.85 12.03 25.16
N LEU A 199 1.11 12.62 24.22
CA LEU A 199 1.62 13.71 23.39
C LEU A 199 1.84 15.00 24.18
N THR A 200 1.04 15.24 25.23
CA THR A 200 1.26 16.33 26.17
C THR A 200 2.55 16.11 26.96
N ASP A 201 2.76 14.90 27.48
CA ASP A 201 3.94 14.55 28.27
C ASP A 201 5.22 14.61 27.41
N TRP A 202 5.12 14.33 26.11
CA TRP A 202 6.21 14.41 25.15
C TRP A 202 6.39 15.80 24.52
N SER A 203 5.63 16.80 24.97
CA SER A 203 5.70 18.18 24.48
C SER A 203 5.48 18.32 22.97
N VAL A 204 4.67 17.45 22.38
CA VAL A 204 4.21 17.56 20.99
C VAL A 204 3.26 18.75 20.86
N SER A 205 3.37 19.50 19.76
CA SER A 205 2.53 20.68 19.55
C SER A 205 1.03 20.34 19.55
N PRO A 206 0.14 21.21 20.08
CA PRO A 206 -1.30 20.93 20.15
C PRO A 206 -1.93 20.57 18.81
N ASP A 207 -1.54 21.26 17.73
CA ASP A 207 -2.07 21.01 16.38
C ASP A 207 -1.72 19.59 15.90
N LYS A 208 -0.46 19.18 16.08
CA LYS A 208 0.00 17.83 15.74
C LYS A 208 -0.62 16.76 16.66
N ALA A 209 -0.86 17.11 17.92
CA ALA A 209 -1.51 16.21 18.86
C ALA A 209 -2.98 15.94 18.49
N ASP A 210 -3.74 16.97 18.13
CA ASP A 210 -5.12 16.79 17.67
C ASP A 210 -5.19 16.03 16.34
N GLN A 211 -4.23 16.27 15.43
CA GLN A 211 -4.07 15.54 14.18
C GLN A 211 -3.83 14.05 14.40
N ALA A 212 -2.86 13.69 15.25
CA ALA A 212 -2.55 12.30 15.60
C ALA A 212 -3.72 11.60 16.33
N VAL A 213 -4.41 12.31 17.23
CA VAL A 213 -5.55 11.77 17.99
C VAL A 213 -6.74 11.47 17.09
N LEU A 214 -6.98 12.29 16.08
CA LEU A 214 -8.01 12.03 15.10
C LEU A 214 -7.67 10.79 14.25
N CYS A 215 -6.43 10.70 13.78
CA CYS A 215 -5.96 9.54 13.02
C CYS A 215 -6.06 8.24 13.83
N LEU A 216 -5.65 8.25 15.10
CA LEU A 216 -5.81 7.10 15.99
C LEU A 216 -7.28 6.72 16.18
N SER A 217 -8.19 7.70 16.27
CA SER A 217 -9.62 7.43 16.42
C SER A 217 -10.17 6.67 15.22
N GLU A 218 -9.77 7.03 14.00
CA GLU A 218 -10.18 6.32 12.78
C GLU A 218 -9.59 4.91 12.73
N LEU A 219 -8.29 4.75 13.02
CA LEU A 219 -7.64 3.43 13.02
C LEU A 219 -8.23 2.49 14.09
N ALA A 220 -8.44 2.97 15.32
CA ALA A 220 -9.03 2.19 16.40
C ALA A 220 -10.49 1.81 16.12
N THR A 221 -11.25 2.70 15.48
CA THR A 221 -12.64 2.42 15.07
C THR A 221 -12.66 1.34 13.98
N ASN A 222 -11.78 1.43 12.99
CA ASN A 222 -11.65 0.41 11.96
C ASN A 222 -11.25 -0.95 12.55
N ALA A 223 -10.29 -0.97 13.48
CA ALA A 223 -9.89 -2.19 14.17
C ALA A 223 -11.06 -2.84 14.91
N LEU A 224 -11.85 -2.06 15.66
CA LEU A 224 -13.01 -2.55 16.40
C LEU A 224 -14.11 -3.12 15.47
N ILE A 225 -14.42 -2.42 14.37
CA ILE A 225 -15.46 -2.83 13.41
C ILE A 225 -15.06 -4.12 12.68
N HIS A 226 -13.81 -4.22 12.23
CA HIS A 226 -13.38 -5.30 11.33
C HIS A 226 -12.89 -6.56 12.04
N THR A 227 -12.31 -6.43 13.24
CA THR A 227 -11.73 -7.58 13.95
C THR A 227 -12.66 -8.16 15.01
N GLY A 228 -13.61 -7.36 15.51
CA GLY A 228 -14.51 -7.73 16.61
C GLY A 228 -13.78 -8.02 17.94
N GLY A 229 -12.45 -7.84 17.99
CA GLY A 229 -11.59 -8.04 19.13
C GLY A 229 -11.06 -6.72 19.70
N GLY A 230 -10.33 -6.81 20.82
CA GLY A 230 -9.57 -5.68 21.33
C GLY A 230 -8.38 -5.37 20.41
N CYS A 231 -7.73 -4.23 20.63
CA CYS A 231 -6.52 -3.88 19.91
C CYS A 231 -5.45 -3.36 20.89
N HIS A 232 -4.19 -3.45 20.49
CA HIS A 232 -3.07 -2.88 21.22
C HIS A 232 -2.54 -1.66 20.47
N VAL A 233 -2.52 -0.50 21.13
CA VAL A 233 -2.00 0.74 20.58
C VAL A 233 -0.58 0.96 21.08
N ARG A 234 0.37 1.16 20.16
CA ARG A 234 1.76 1.50 20.48
C ARG A 234 2.14 2.81 19.80
N VAL A 235 2.72 3.71 20.58
CA VAL A 235 3.11 5.05 20.14
C VAL A 235 4.60 5.19 20.38
N GLU A 236 5.33 5.68 19.38
CA GLU A 236 6.76 5.91 19.43
C GLU A 236 7.08 7.32 18.93
N LEU A 237 7.95 8.04 19.64
CA LEU A 237 8.51 9.30 19.17
C LEU A 237 10.03 9.17 19.12
N GLN A 238 10.57 9.29 17.92
CA GLN A 238 11.99 9.24 17.64
C GLN A 238 12.35 10.30 16.61
N ASP A 239 13.38 11.09 16.87
CA ASP A 239 13.94 12.07 15.92
C ASP A 239 12.88 13.01 15.29
N GLY A 240 11.87 13.39 16.07
CA GLY A 240 10.78 14.26 15.61
C GLY A 240 9.70 13.57 14.78
N VAL A 241 9.71 12.24 14.68
CA VAL A 241 8.70 11.44 14.00
C VAL A 241 7.88 10.66 15.02
N LEU A 242 6.58 10.97 15.09
CA LEU A 242 5.59 10.26 15.87
C LEU A 242 5.01 9.11 15.04
N THR A 243 5.26 7.88 15.44
CA THR A 243 4.67 6.68 14.83
C THR A 243 3.65 6.06 15.77
N THR A 244 2.41 5.87 15.30
CA THR A 244 1.35 5.21 16.06
C THR A 244 0.90 3.95 15.34
N ARG A 245 0.93 2.80 16.03
CA ARG A 245 0.52 1.49 15.53
C ARG A 245 -0.67 0.97 16.32
N VAL A 246 -1.62 0.35 15.62
CA VAL A 246 -2.79 -0.33 16.18
C VAL A 246 -2.73 -1.79 15.74
N HIS A 247 -2.34 -2.67 16.66
CA HIS A 247 -2.27 -4.11 16.46
C HIS A 247 -3.62 -4.75 16.80
N ASP A 248 -4.09 -5.69 15.98
CA ASP A 248 -5.21 -6.52 16.36
C ASP A 248 -4.79 -7.55 17.44
N ASN A 249 -5.60 -7.72 18.49
CA ASN A 249 -5.39 -8.79 19.48
C ASN A 249 -6.14 -10.08 19.05
N GLY A 250 -6.50 -10.20 17.77
CA GLY A 250 -7.28 -11.30 17.23
C GLY A 250 -6.47 -12.60 17.23
N ALA A 251 -6.94 -13.61 17.95
CA ALA A 251 -6.48 -14.98 17.73
C ALA A 251 -6.65 -15.32 16.24
N ALA A 252 -5.65 -15.98 15.65
CA ALA A 252 -5.60 -16.44 14.27
C ALA A 252 -6.97 -16.85 13.70
N VAL A 253 -7.66 -15.89 13.10
CA VAL A 253 -8.81 -16.12 12.23
C VAL A 253 -8.49 -15.31 10.99
N SER A 254 -8.12 -16.02 9.93
CA SER A 254 -7.98 -15.45 8.60
C SER A 254 -9.14 -14.47 8.35
N PRO A 255 -8.88 -13.24 7.89
CA PRO A 255 -9.97 -12.35 7.54
C PRO A 255 -10.69 -13.01 6.35
N GLN A 256 -11.82 -13.65 6.63
CA GLN A 256 -12.79 -13.95 5.59
C GLN A 256 -13.23 -12.61 5.05
N VAL A 257 -12.91 -12.34 3.78
CA VAL A 257 -13.64 -11.38 2.96
C VAL A 257 -15.10 -11.83 3.01
N ARG A 258 -15.88 -11.28 3.94
CA ARG A 258 -17.33 -11.33 3.83
C ARG A 258 -17.65 -10.46 2.64
N GLY A 259 -18.02 -11.13 1.55
CA GLY A 259 -18.48 -10.51 0.33
C GLY A 259 -19.61 -9.54 0.62
N ASP A 260 -19.70 -8.54 -0.26
CA ASP A 260 -20.74 -7.52 -0.31
C ASP A 260 -22.09 -8.06 0.19
N ASP A 261 -22.52 -7.55 1.33
CA ASP A 261 -23.93 -7.32 1.56
C ASP A 261 -24.13 -5.97 2.26
N ASP A 262 -25.12 -5.29 1.75
CA ASP A 262 -25.32 -3.85 1.72
C ASP A 262 -25.66 -3.29 3.11
N SER A 263 -24.82 -2.40 3.65
CA SER A 263 -25.17 -1.48 4.76
C SER A 263 -24.14 -0.36 4.91
N LEU A 264 -24.50 0.83 4.39
CA LEU A 264 -24.00 2.17 4.76
C LEU A 264 -22.64 2.62 4.19
N HIS A 265 -22.70 3.32 3.05
CA HIS A 265 -22.14 4.64 2.69
C HIS A 265 -21.22 5.43 3.69
N GLY A 266 -20.41 4.82 4.55
CA GLY A 266 -19.59 5.51 5.57
C GLY A 266 -18.16 4.98 5.77
N HIS A 267 -17.84 3.77 5.32
CA HIS A 267 -16.63 3.04 5.76
C HIS A 267 -15.32 3.40 5.02
N GLY A 268 -15.37 4.26 4.00
CA GLY A 268 -14.18 4.70 3.25
C GLY A 268 -13.63 6.07 3.65
N HIS A 269 -14.30 6.82 4.54
CA HIS A 269 -13.93 8.21 4.87
C HIS A 269 -12.81 8.29 5.91
N GLY A 270 -12.77 7.39 6.90
CA GLY A 270 -11.79 7.44 7.99
C GLY A 270 -10.34 7.33 7.50
N LEU A 271 -10.06 6.38 6.61
CA LEU A 271 -8.72 6.24 6.02
C LEU A 271 -8.39 7.36 5.01
N ARG A 272 -9.38 8.04 4.42
CA ARG A 272 -9.15 9.25 3.61
C ARG A 272 -8.73 10.43 4.47
N LEU A 273 -9.27 10.49 5.68
CA LEU A 273 -8.89 11.51 6.65
C LEU A 273 -7.45 11.27 7.13
N VAL A 274 -7.10 10.03 7.46
CA VAL A 274 -5.72 9.67 7.85
C VAL A 274 -4.73 10.06 6.74
N ASP A 275 -5.00 9.67 5.50
CA ASP A 275 -4.19 10.02 4.31
C ASP A 275 -3.90 11.52 4.16
N ALA A 276 -4.91 12.36 4.38
CA ALA A 276 -4.78 13.80 4.26
C ALA A 276 -4.03 14.45 5.43
N MET A 277 -3.77 13.70 6.50
CA MET A 277 -3.35 14.20 7.80
C MET A 277 -2.06 13.56 8.31
N VAL A 278 -1.34 12.76 7.53
CA VAL A 278 -0.12 12.10 8.01
C VAL A 278 0.92 12.03 6.89
N ASP A 279 2.19 12.00 7.25
CA ASP A 279 3.28 11.97 6.27
C ASP A 279 3.39 10.58 5.63
N SER A 280 3.11 9.53 6.40
CA SER A 280 2.96 8.17 5.88
C SER A 280 2.07 7.35 6.78
N TRP A 281 1.48 6.29 6.22
CA TRP A 281 0.70 5.32 6.97
C TRP A 281 0.73 3.99 6.23
N GLY A 282 0.25 2.91 6.84
CA GLY A 282 0.24 1.62 6.15
C GLY A 282 -0.32 0.49 6.98
N ARG A 283 -0.22 -0.70 6.41
CA ARG A 283 -0.53 -1.97 7.06
C ARG A 283 0.71 -2.85 7.06
N THR A 284 0.95 -3.48 8.19
CA THR A 284 1.98 -4.51 8.36
C THR A 284 1.28 -5.77 8.82
N THR A 285 1.58 -6.91 8.20
CA THR A 285 1.04 -8.21 8.60
C THR A 285 2.20 -9.15 8.87
N ASP A 286 2.23 -9.72 10.07
CA ASP A 286 3.05 -10.88 10.38
C ASP A 286 2.19 -12.16 10.44
N ALA A 287 2.79 -13.33 10.64
CA ALA A 287 2.08 -14.61 10.64
C ALA A 287 0.99 -14.74 11.74
N HIS A 288 0.98 -13.84 12.73
CA HIS A 288 0.15 -13.92 13.94
C HIS A 288 -0.53 -12.59 14.34
N SER A 289 -0.21 -11.47 13.71
CA SER A 289 -0.74 -10.14 14.01
C SER A 289 -0.79 -9.26 12.76
N ALA A 290 -1.84 -8.45 12.65
CA ALA A 290 -1.93 -7.37 11.68
C ALA A 290 -1.93 -6.03 12.43
N ALA A 291 -1.15 -5.09 11.93
CA ALA A 291 -1.07 -3.73 12.44
C ALA A 291 -1.42 -2.72 11.35
N VAL A 292 -2.21 -1.71 11.70
CA VAL A 292 -2.36 -0.48 10.91
C VAL A 292 -1.58 0.60 11.62
N TRP A 293 -0.82 1.42 10.89
CA TRP A 293 0.02 2.45 11.48
C TRP A 293 -0.02 3.76 10.70
N PHE A 294 0.34 4.86 11.36
CA PHE A 294 0.64 6.14 10.73
C PHE A 294 1.88 6.79 11.36
N ALA A 295 2.56 7.64 10.60
CA ALA A 295 3.69 8.44 11.03
C ALA A 295 3.50 9.93 10.67
N LEU A 296 3.89 10.80 11.59
CA LEU A 296 3.74 12.24 11.50
C LEU A 296 4.99 12.94 12.05
N ALA A 297 5.55 13.90 11.33
CA ALA A 297 6.58 14.81 11.82
C ALA A 297 5.95 15.81 12.80
N VAL A 298 6.56 15.95 13.99
CA VAL A 298 6.03 16.71 15.14
C VAL A 298 6.95 17.78 15.67
#